data_AF-A0A7C7P7D1-F1
#
_entry.id   AF-A0A7C7P7D1-F1
#
_cell.length_a   1.000
_cell.length_b   1.000
_cell.length_c   1.000
_cell.angle_alpha   90.00
_cell.angle_beta   90.00
_cell.angle_gamma   90.00
#
_symmetry.space_group_name_H-M   'P 1'
#
loop_
_entity.id
_entity.type
_entity.pdbx_description
1 polymer ?
#
loop_
_entity_poly.entity_id
_entity_poly.type
_entity_poly.pdbx_seq_one_letter_code
_entity_poly.pdbx_strand_id
1 'polypeptide(L)' 'MIKPNAILEIKTKNLIHNYKTLSTIASSSLAGATLKANAYGIGDLEIYKLLYKNNCRHFFFAS' A
#
# COMPACT_ATOMS: atom_id res chain seq x y z
N MET A 1 -9.05 -7.40 -26.53
CA MET A 1 -8.96 -6.84 -25.16
C MET A 1 -10.22 -6.03 -24.91
N ILE A 2 -10.98 -6.35 -23.87
CA ILE A 2 -12.18 -5.57 -23.49
C ILE A 2 -11.69 -4.24 -22.93
N LYS A 3 -12.25 -3.11 -23.39
CA LYS A 3 -11.96 -1.81 -22.81
C LYS A 3 -12.55 -1.76 -21.40
N PRO A 4 -11.76 -1.43 -20.36
CA PRO A 4 -12.32 -1.20 -19.04
C PRO A 4 -13.37 -0.09 -19.12
N ASN A 5 -14.52 -0.31 -18.48
CA ASN A 5 -15.63 0.65 -18.39
C ASN A 5 -15.82 1.18 -16.96
N ALA A 6 -14.94 0.81 -16.03
CA ALA A 6 -14.94 1.23 -14.64
C ALA A 6 -13.54 1.72 -14.23
N ILE A 7 -13.51 2.68 -13.30
CA ILE A 7 -12.29 3.24 -12.71
C ILE A 7 -12.36 3.02 -11.21
N LEU A 8 -11.26 2.55 -10.62
CA LEU A 8 -11.07 2.51 -9.18
C LEU A 8 -10.23 3.71 -8.75
N GLU A 9 -10.80 4.61 -7.95
CA GLU A 9 -10.08 5.76 -7.42
C GLU A 9 -9.61 5.50 -5.98
N ILE A 10 -8.30 5.57 -5.76
CA ILE A 10 -7.69 5.37 -4.45
C ILE A 10 -7.22 6.71 -3.87
N LYS A 11 -7.72 7.06 -2.69
CA LYS A 11 -7.27 8.25 -1.95
C LYS A 11 -5.92 7.98 -1.27
N THR A 12 -4.83 8.27 -1.97
CA THR A 12 -3.44 8.04 -1.51
C THR A 12 -3.11 8.70 -0.16
N LYS A 13 -3.71 9.86 0.13
CA LYS A 13 -3.56 10.56 1.42
C LYS A 13 -4.03 9.70 2.60
N ASN A 14 -5.14 8.98 2.45
CA ASN A 14 -5.68 8.12 3.49
C ASN A 14 -4.77 6.90 3.70
N LEU A 15 -4.22 6.34 2.63
CA LEU A 15 -3.27 5.22 2.72
C LEU A 15 -1.99 5.62 3.46
N ILE A 16 -1.42 6.79 3.14
CA ILE A 16 -0.24 7.33 3.85
C ILE A 16 -0.57 7.63 5.32
N HIS A 17 -1.73 8.24 5.58
CA HIS A 17 -2.17 8.51 6.95
C HIS A 17 -2.25 7.23 7.76
N ASN A 18 -2.93 6.21 7.24
CA ASN A 18 -3.07 4.90 7.90
C ASN A 18 -1.71 4.25 8.15
N TYR A 19 -0.81 4.25 7.14
CA TYR A 19 0.54 3.74 7.32
C TYR A 19 1.28 4.45 8.46
N LYS A 20 1.29 5.79 8.46
CA LYS A 20 1.97 6.57 9.52
C LYS A 20 1.37 6.29 10.90
N THR A 21 0.04 6.27 11.02
CA THR A 21 -0.66 5.98 12.27
C THR A 21 -0.29 4.60 12.80
N LEU A 22 -0.33 3.57 11.94
CA LEU A 22 0.04 2.21 12.32
C LEU A 22 1.53 2.10 12.67
N SER A 23 2.41 2.77 11.93
CA SER A 23 3.84 2.82 12.26
C SER A 23 4.12 3.49 13.60
N THR A 24 3.37 4.53 13.96
CA THR A 24 3.47 5.17 15.28
C THR A 24 2.98 4.24 16.39
N ILE A 25 1.85 3.54 16.19
CA ILE A 25 1.34 2.54 17.15
C ILE A 25 2.38 1.43 17.34
N ALA A 26 2.99 0.98 16.25
CA ALA A 26 3.99 -0.07 16.22
C ALA A 26 5.41 0.41 16.60
N SER A 27 5.55 1.49 17.38
CA SER A 27 6.83 2.20 17.62
C SER A 27 7.97 1.34 18.19
N SER A 28 7.66 0.24 18.87
CA SER A 28 8.64 -0.74 19.36
C SER A 28 8.94 -1.87 18.36
N SER A 29 8.51 -1.73 17.12
CA SER A 29 8.60 -2.75 16.07
C SER A 29 8.68 -2.13 14.66
N LEU A 30 8.81 -2.96 13.62
CA LEU A 30 8.86 -2.51 12.23
C LEU A 30 7.50 -2.68 11.57
N ALA A 31 6.90 -1.56 11.16
CA ALA A 31 5.71 -1.60 10.30
C ALA A 31 6.12 -1.88 8.84
N GLY A 32 5.40 -2.81 8.22
CA GLY A 32 5.57 -3.14 6.81
C GLY A 32 4.22 -3.33 6.10
N ALA A 33 4.22 -3.20 4.79
CA ALA A 33 3.02 -3.29 3.98
C ALA A 33 2.91 -4.65 3.29
N THR A 34 1.78 -5.32 3.48
CA THR A 34 1.47 -6.54 2.73
C THR A 34 0.85 -6.16 1.39
N LEU A 35 1.47 -6.59 0.29
CA LEU A 35 1.06 -6.28 -1.08
C LEU A 35 0.56 -7.52 -1.85
N LYS A 36 0.13 -8.57 -1.14
CA LYS A 36 -0.44 -9.78 -1.75
C LYS A 36 -1.63 -9.46 -2.68
N ALA A 37 -1.83 -10.31 -3.69
CA ALA A 37 -2.95 -10.20 -4.63
C ALA A 37 -3.11 -8.79 -5.22
N ASN A 38 -2.02 -8.24 -5.80
CA ASN A 38 -2.00 -6.89 -6.37
C ASN A 38 -2.40 -5.79 -5.35
N ALA A 39 -1.81 -5.86 -4.15
CA ALA A 39 -2.19 -5.05 -2.99
C ALA A 39 -3.70 -5.09 -2.71
N TYR A 40 -4.28 -6.28 -2.63
CA TYR A 40 -5.71 -6.49 -2.44
C TYR A 40 -6.57 -5.87 -3.57
N GLY A 41 -6.05 -5.88 -4.81
CA GLY A 41 -6.74 -5.42 -6.00
C GLY A 41 -6.62 -3.92 -6.31
N ILE A 42 -5.81 -3.16 -5.56
CA ILE A 42 -5.70 -1.70 -5.73
C ILE A 42 -4.46 -1.25 -6.48
N GLY A 43 -3.59 -2.17 -6.91
CA GLY A 43 -2.38 -1.86 -7.69
C GLY A 43 -1.11 -1.87 -6.85
N ASP A 44 -0.42 -3.02 -6.76
CA ASP A 44 0.76 -3.20 -5.92
C ASP A 44 1.94 -2.30 -6.30
N LEU A 45 2.24 -2.11 -7.58
CA LEU A 45 3.37 -1.29 -8.03
C LEU A 45 3.20 0.19 -7.63
N GLU A 46 2.00 0.74 -7.78
CA GLU A 46 1.71 2.13 -7.43
C GLU A 46 1.69 2.33 -5.91
N ILE A 47 1.11 1.37 -5.17
CA ILE A 47 1.12 1.38 -3.71
C ILE A 47 2.56 1.21 -3.17
N TYR A 48 3.37 0.34 -3.76
CA TYR A 48 4.77 0.15 -3.41
C TYR A 48 5.55 1.47 -3.55
N LYS A 49 5.48 2.13 -4.71
CA LYS A 49 6.17 3.41 -4.95
C LYS A 49 5.73 4.47 -3.95
N LEU A 50 4.42 4.57 -3.69
CA LEU A 50 3.84 5.53 -2.76
C LEU A 50 4.35 5.31 -1.33
N LEU A 51 4.31 4.09 -0.84
CA LEU A 51 4.74 3.73 0.52
C LEU A 51 6.26 3.83 0.67
N TYR A 52 7.02 3.42 -0.36
CA TYR A 52 8.48 3.58 -0.37
C TYR A 52 8.89 5.05 -0.28
N LYS A 53 8.21 5.95 -1.02
CA LYS A 53 8.42 7.39 -0.88
C LYS A 53 8.08 7.94 0.51
N ASN A 54 7.24 7.24 1.27
CA ASN A 54 6.81 7.61 2.62
C ASN A 54 7.51 6.78 3.72
N ASN A 55 8.73 6.30 3.47
CA ASN A 55 9.58 5.60 4.44
C ASN A 55 9.10 4.19 4.85
N CYS A 56 8.20 3.55 4.11
CA CYS A 56 8.00 2.11 4.23
C CYS A 56 9.17 1.37 3.59
N ARG A 57 9.79 0.45 4.33
CA ARG A 57 10.96 -0.32 3.89
C ARG A 57 10.75 -1.83 3.92
N HIS A 58 9.69 -2.29 4.57
CA HIS A 58 9.35 -3.70 4.69
C HIS A 58 8.08 -3.98 3.90
N PHE A 59 8.15 -4.95 2.99
CA PHE A 59 7.04 -5.34 2.13
C PHE A 59 6.90 -6.85 2.12
N PHE A 60 5.66 -7.33 2.18
CA PHE A 60 5.35 -8.75 2.24
C PHE A 60 4.44 -9.13 1.07
N PHE A 61 4.79 -10.20 0.38
CA PHE A 61 4.02 -10.75 -0.74
C PHE A 61 3.56 -12.16 -0.40
N ALA A 62 2.48 -12.61 -1.03
CA ALA A 62 2.10 -14.01 -1.04
C ALA A 62 2.26 -14.52 -2.48
N SER A 63 2.90 -15.68 -2.62
CA SER A 63 3.05 -16.43 -3.86
C SER A 63 1.80 -17.23 -4.19
#